data_AF-A0A644XFF9-F1
#
_entry.id   AF-A0A644XFF9-F1
#
_cell.length_a   1.000
_cell.length_b   1.000
_cell.length_c   1.000
_cell.angle_alpha   90.00
_cell.angle_beta   90.00
_cell.angle_gamma   90.00
#
_symmetry.space_group_name_H-M   'P 1'
#
loop_
_entity.id
_entity.type
_entity.pdbx_description
1 polymer ?
#
loop_
_entity_poly.entity_id
_entity_poly.type
_entity_poly.pdbx_seq_one_letter_code
_entity_poly.pdbx_strand_id
1 'polypeptide(L)' 'MKDFRKMDEMEMSINLKAIRLTWVYGVLFLLIWIGYDWIKAGLFNGMAFILMLSQLVIYWAAQLFLKWKLGKDEK' A
#
# COMPACT_ATOMS: atom_id res chain seq x y z
N MET A 1 0.16 20.32 25.57
CA MET A 1 0.02 19.84 24.17
C MET A 1 1.38 19.47 23.65
N LYS A 2 1.80 18.22 23.83
CA LYS A 2 3.11 17.72 23.38
C LYS A 2 2.99 16.21 23.13
N ASP A 3 2.12 15.85 22.19
CA ASP A 3 1.81 14.45 21.88
C ASP A 3 2.34 14.01 20.51
N PHE A 4 3.37 14.70 19.98
CA PHE A 4 4.22 14.12 18.94
C PHE A 4 5.28 13.26 19.61
N ARG A 5 4.85 12.12 20.18
CA ARG A 5 5.78 11.09 20.63
C ARG A 5 6.50 10.57 19.39
N LYS A 6 7.83 10.68 19.38
CA LYS A 6 8.67 10.11 18.31
C LYS A 6 8.36 8.61 18.30
N MET A 7 7.79 8.13 17.20
CA MET A 7 7.45 6.72 17.05
C MET A 7 8.77 5.94 17.10
N ASP A 8 8.87 5.01 18.04
CA ASP A 8 10.08 4.21 18.23
C ASP A 8 10.35 3.40 16.96
N GLU A 9 11.62 3.15 16.63
CA GLU A 9 11.99 2.47 15.37
C GLU A 9 11.28 1.11 15.22
N MET A 10 11.03 0.44 16.35
CA MET A 10 10.31 -0.82 16.42
C MET A 10 8.84 -0.68 15.99
N GLU A 11 8.13 0.35 16.45
CA GLU A 11 6.74 0.64 16.04
C GLU A 11 6.67 0.99 14.55
N MET A 12 7.68 1.68 14.01
CA MET A 12 7.75 1.99 12.58
C MET A 12 7.93 0.75 11.71
N SER A 13 8.75 -0.20 12.16
CA SER A 13 8.97 -1.47 11.46
C SER A 13 7.73 -2.34 11.39
N ILE A 14 6.90 -2.33 12.45
CA ILE A 14 5.62 -3.05 12.51
C ILE A 14 4.63 -2.41 11.55
N ASN A 15 4.55 -1.08 11.55
CA ASN A 15 3.65 -0.35 10.66
C ASN A 15 4.00 -0.57 9.18
N LEU A 16 5.29 -0.61 8.85
CA LEU A 16 5.80 -0.97 7.52
C LEU A 16 5.36 -2.37 7.08
N LYS A 17 5.46 -3.36 7.97
CA LYS A 17 5.01 -4.73 7.69
C LYS A 17 3.50 -4.79 7.49
N ALA A 18 2.73 -4.07 8.29
CA ALA A 18 1.27 -4.01 8.16
C ALA A 18 0.84 -3.40 6.82
N ILE A 19 1.43 -2.25 6.43
CA ILE A 19 1.15 -1.60 5.13
C ILE A 19 1.46 -2.53 3.97
N ARG A 20 2.59 -3.27 4.03
CA ARG A 20 2.94 -4.25 3.00
C ARG A 20 1.92 -5.37 2.91
N LEU A 21 1.47 -5.90 4.04
CA LEU A 21 0.44 -6.96 4.12
C LEU A 21 -0.89 -6.49 3.55
N THR A 22 -1.35 -5.30 3.92
CA THR A 22 -2.59 -4.70 3.39
C THR A 22 -2.50 -4.49 1.89
N TRP A 23 -1.36 -4.03 1.39
CA TRP A 23 -1.14 -3.86 -0.06
C TRP A 23 -1.18 -5.19 -0.81
N VAL A 24 -0.48 -6.21 -0.33
CA VAL A 24 -0.48 -7.56 -0.95
C VAL A 24 -1.90 -8.14 -0.98
N TYR A 25 -2.65 -8.01 0.12
CA TYR A 25 -4.03 -8.46 0.17
C TYR A 25 -4.92 -7.72 -0.83
N GLY A 26 -4.80 -6.38 -0.92
CA GLY A 26 -5.56 -5.57 -1.87
C GLY A 26 -5.30 -5.93 -3.33
N VAL A 27 -4.02 -6.15 -3.69
CA VAL A 27 -3.63 -6.56 -5.04
C VAL A 27 -4.14 -7.97 -5.37
N LEU A 28 -4.03 -8.93 -4.44
CA LEU A 28 -4.56 -10.27 -4.63
C LEU A 28 -6.08 -10.28 -4.83
N PHE A 29 -6.81 -9.49 -4.03
CA PHE A 29 -8.25 -9.38 -4.16
C PHE A 29 -8.65 -8.80 -5.52
N LEU A 30 -8.00 -7.71 -5.96
CA LEU A 30 -8.27 -7.10 -7.27
C LEU A 30 -7.87 -8.00 -8.44
N LEU A 31 -6.79 -8.78 -8.32
CA LEU A 31 -6.41 -9.78 -9.31
C LEU A 31 -7.48 -10.85 -9.47
N ILE A 32 -7.99 -11.39 -8.37
CA ILE A 32 -9.08 -12.38 -8.39
C ILE A 32 -10.34 -11.75 -8.99
N TRP A 33 -10.65 -10.50 -8.65
CA TRP A 33 -11.80 -9.78 -9.19
C TRP A 33 -11.70 -9.56 -10.70
N ILE A 34 -10.55 -9.08 -11.20
CA ILE A 34 -10.32 -8.91 -12.65
C ILE A 34 -10.43 -10.25 -13.37
N GLY A 35 -9.85 -11.32 -12.81
CA GLY A 35 -9.96 -12.67 -13.38
C GLY A 35 -11.39 -13.18 -13.42
N TYR A 36 -12.16 -12.96 -12.36
CA TYR A 36 -13.58 -13.32 -12.29
C TYR A 36 -14.39 -12.55 -13.35
N ASP A 37 -14.18 -11.24 -13.47
CA ASP A 37 -14.90 -10.38 -14.40
C ASP A 37 -14.54 -10.71 -15.87
N TRP A 38 -13.27 -11.06 -16.13
CA TRP A 38 -12.84 -11.55 -17.44
C TRP A 38 -13.59 -12.81 -17.84
N ILE A 39 -13.68 -13.79 -16.94
CA ILE A 39 -14.34 -15.08 -17.20
C ILE A 39 -15.86 -14.90 -17.36
N LYS A 40 -16.48 -14.02 -16.57
CA LYS A 40 -17.94 -13.82 -16.55
C LYS A 40 -18.46 -12.89 -17.64
N ALA A 41 -17.79 -11.78 -17.90
CA ALA A 41 -18.29 -10.70 -18.75
C ALA A 41 -17.55 -10.61 -20.10
N GLY A 42 -16.35 -11.20 -20.23
CA GLY A 42 -15.50 -11.07 -21.43
C GLY A 42 -15.02 -9.64 -21.71
N LEU A 43 -15.34 -8.70 -20.82
CA LEU A 43 -14.99 -7.29 -20.90
C LEU A 43 -13.92 -6.97 -19.87
N PHE A 44 -12.86 -6.33 -20.32
CA PHE A 44 -11.76 -5.93 -19.45
C PHE A 44 -12.24 -4.80 -18.53
N ASN A 45 -12.35 -5.08 -17.22
CA ASN A 45 -12.82 -4.08 -16.26
C ASN A 45 -11.72 -3.03 -15.99
N GLY A 46 -11.73 -1.98 -16.82
CA GLY A 46 -10.78 -0.87 -16.72
C GLY A 46 -10.83 -0.15 -15.36
N MET A 47 -11.95 -0.19 -14.64
CA MET A 47 -12.05 0.40 -13.29
C MET A 47 -11.24 -0.39 -12.28
N ALA A 48 -11.29 -1.73 -12.32
CA ALA A 48 -10.47 -2.58 -11.45
C ALA A 48 -8.96 -2.41 -11.74
N PHE A 49 -8.59 -2.18 -13.00
CA PHE A 49 -7.21 -1.88 -13.39
C PHE A 49 -6.73 -0.52 -12.86
N ILE A 50 -7.56 0.52 -12.95
CA ILE A 50 -7.26 1.85 -12.39
C ILE A 50 -7.13 1.78 -10.86
N LEU A 51 -7.99 0.99 -10.20
CA LEU A 51 -7.90 0.73 -8.76
C LEU A 51 -6.61 0.00 -8.38
N MET A 52 -6.15 -0.94 -9.20
CA MET A 52 -4.87 -1.62 -8.98
C MET A 52 -3.68 -0.66 -9.15
N LEU A 53 -3.72 0.22 -10.16
CA LEU A 53 -2.71 1.26 -10.35
C LEU A 53 -2.68 2.27 -9.19
N SER A 54 -3.83 2.70 -8.69
CA SER A 54 -3.88 3.66 -7.58
C SER A 54 -3.33 3.06 -6.28
N GLN A 55 -3.57 1.77 -6.01
CA GLN A 55 -2.96 1.07 -4.87
C GLN A 55 -1.43 0.99 -4.99
N LEU A 56 -0.89 0.83 -6.21
CA LEU A 56 0.55 0.86 -6.45
C LEU A 56 1.15 2.24 -6.12
N VAL A 57 0.47 3.32 -6.51
CA VAL A 57 0.88 4.71 -6.20
C VAL A 57 0.84 4.97 -4.70
N ILE A 58 -0.20 4.53 -4.01
CA ILE A 58 -0.31 4.67 -2.54
C ILE A 58 0.83 3.93 -1.84
N TYR A 59 1.16 2.72 -2.29
CA TYR A 59 2.27 1.95 -1.72
C TYR A 59 3.62 2.63 -1.94
N TRP A 60 3.85 3.16 -3.14
CA TRP A 60 5.06 3.92 -3.45
C TRP A 60 5.17 5.21 -2.63
N ALA A 61 4.06 5.93 -2.47
CA ALA A 61 4.01 7.13 -1.63
C ALA A 61 4.29 6.78 -0.15
N ALA A 62 3.72 5.69 0.37
CA ALA A 62 3.99 5.21 1.73
C ALA A 62 5.47 4.81 1.91
N GLN A 63 6.04 4.08 0.94
CA GLN A 63 7.47 3.72 0.92
C GLN A 63 8.38 4.95 0.92
N LEU A 64 8.09 5.94 0.06
CA LEU A 64 8.86 7.18 -0.02
C LEU A 64 8.75 8.00 1.27
N PHE A 65 7.55 8.16 1.81
CA PHE A 65 7.33 8.89 3.05
C PHE A 65 8.08 8.25 4.23
N LEU A 66 8.06 6.92 4.31
CA LEU A 66 8.75 6.18 5.37
C LEU A 66 10.27 6.24 5.22
N LYS A 67 10.81 6.08 4.00
CA LYS A 67 12.24 6.29 3.73
C LYS A 67 12.69 7.72 4.05
N TRP A 68 11.87 8.71 3.71
CA TRP A 68 12.16 10.11 4.01
C TRP A 68 12.15 10.40 5.51
N LYS A 69 11.26 9.74 6.26
CA LYS A 69 11.22 9.82 7.73
C LYS A 69 12.44 9.15 8.36
N LEU A 70 12.86 7.98 7.85
CA LEU A 70 14.03 7.25 8.34
C LEU A 70 15.34 8.02 8.07
N GLY A 71 15.52 8.58 6.88
CA GLY A 71 16.71 9.38 6.52
C GLY A 71 16.84 10.72 7.24
N LYS A 72 15.83 11.09 8.05
CA LYS A 72 15.84 12.27 8.92
C LYS A 72 16.38 11.97 10.32
N ASP A 73 16.47 10.70 10.72
CA ASP A 73 16.98 10.26 12.02
C ASP A 73 18.49 9.94 12.00
N GLU A 74 19.14 10.00 10.83
CA GLU A 74 20.59 9.76 10.67
C GLU A 74 21.46 11.04 10.79
N LYS A 75 20.93 12.17 11.28
CA LYS A 75 21.72 13.41 11.50
C LYS A 75 21.62 13.95 12.92
#